data_AF-A0A6G4TTR3-F1
#
_entry.id   AF-A0A6G4TTR3-F1
#
_cell.length_a   1.000
_cell.length_b   1.000
_cell.length_c   1.000
_cell.angle_alpha   90.00
_cell.angle_beta   90.00
_cell.angle_gamma   90.00
#
_symmetry.space_group_name_H-M   'P 1'
#
loop_
_entity.id
_entity.type
_entity.pdbx_description
1 polymer ?
#
loop_
_entity_poly.entity_id
_entity_poly.type
_entity_poly.pdbx_seq_one_letter_code
_entity_poly.pdbx_strand_id
1 'polypeptide(L)' 'MIADQVRTIWCRELQRDDIALDDDFFALGGQSLIMARIQAAFIEELGVEVPADQMFLNPTVASIAAYIESMDAVAQ' A
#
# COMPACT_ATOMS: atom_id res chain seq x y z
N MET A 1 -4.96 -9.72 8.03
CA MET A 1 -5.43 -8.32 8.14
C MET A 1 -4.91 -7.61 6.91
N ILE A 2 -5.70 -6.73 6.27
CA ILE A 2 -5.26 -6.03 5.04
C ILE A 2 -3.92 -5.33 5.25
N ALA A 3 -3.71 -4.72 6.42
CA ALA A 3 -2.46 -4.07 6.79
C ALA A 3 -1.22 -4.97 6.68
N ASP A 4 -1.33 -6.27 7.00
CA ASP A 4 -0.21 -7.21 6.90
C ASP A 4 0.12 -7.59 5.45
N GLN A 5 -0.91 -7.71 4.61
CA GLN A 5 -0.75 -7.96 3.18
C GLN A 5 -0.13 -6.75 2.49
N VAL A 6 -0.63 -5.54 2.79
CA VAL A 6 -0.05 -4.27 2.32
C VAL A 6 1.41 -4.17 2.73
N ARG A 7 1.72 -4.43 4.01
CA ARG A 7 3.11 -4.43 4.51
C ARG A 7 3.99 -5.40 3.72
N THR A 8 3.51 -6.61 3.47
CA THR A 8 4.25 -7.63 2.72
C THR A 8 4.59 -7.17 1.31
N ILE A 9 3.63 -6.54 0.61
CA ILE A 9 3.83 -5.97 -0.72
C ILE A 9 4.87 -4.84 -0.67
N TRP A 10 4.79 -3.96 0.33
CA TRP A 10 5.74 -2.86 0.49
C TRP A 10 7.15 -3.38 0.77
N CYS A 11 7.30 -4.35 1.68
CA CYS A 11 8.57 -4.99 1.99
C CYS A 11 9.22 -5.57 0.72
N ARG A 12 8.43 -6.26 -0.11
CA ARG A 12 8.89 -6.85 -1.37
C ARG A 12 9.36 -5.79 -2.37
N GLU A 13 8.58 -4.74 -2.59
CA GLU A 13 8.88 -3.74 -3.62
C GLU A 13 9.94 -2.70 -3.18
N LEU A 14 10.02 -2.40 -1.89
CA LEU A 14 11.07 -1.53 -1.32
C LEU A 14 12.35 -2.31 -0.96
N GLN A 15 12.34 -3.64 -1.06
CA GLN A 15 13.44 -4.52 -0.67
C GLN A 15 13.88 -4.29 0.78
N ARG A 16 12.90 -4.23 1.68
CA ARG A 16 13.08 -4.02 3.12
C ARG A 16 12.25 -5.04 3.90
N ASP A 17 12.76 -5.51 5.02
CA ASP A 17 12.05 -6.49 5.87
C ASP A 17 11.50 -5.84 7.15
N ASP A 18 11.88 -4.58 7.41
CA ASP A 18 11.69 -3.84 8.66
C ASP A 18 10.71 -2.65 8.53
N ILE A 19 9.66 -2.79 7.71
CA ILE A 19 8.64 -1.73 7.52
C ILE A 19 7.60 -1.79 8.65
N ALA A 20 7.47 -0.70 9.40
CA ALA A 20 6.41 -0.48 10.38
C ALA A 20 5.10 -0.06 9.69
N LEU A 21 3.98 -0.18 10.42
CA LEU A 21 2.66 0.19 9.87
C LEU A 21 2.54 1.71 9.63
N ASP A 22 3.30 2.48 10.39
CA ASP A 22 3.32 3.94 10.42
C ASP A 22 4.50 4.53 9.64
N ASP A 23 5.33 3.70 9.00
CA ASP A 23 6.40 4.18 8.14
C ASP A 23 5.84 4.81 6.87
N ASP A 24 6.37 5.98 6.54
CA ASP A 24 6.02 6.73 5.36
C ASP A 24 6.76 6.19 4.12
N PHE A 25 5.98 5.87 3.07
CA PHE A 25 6.46 5.33 1.80
C PHE A 25 7.57 6.17 1.19
N PHE A 26 7.43 7.51 1.20
CA PHE A 26 8.39 8.42 0.61
C PHE A 26 9.64 8.54 1.48
N ALA A 27 9.49 8.51 2.81
CA ALA A 27 10.62 8.46 3.75
C ALA A 27 11.45 7.17 3.60
N LEU A 28 10.81 6.06 3.22
CA LEU A 28 11.47 4.78 2.95
C LEU A 28 12.18 4.72 1.57
N GLY A 29 12.14 5.80 0.78
CA GLY A 29 12.73 5.84 -0.57
C GLY A 29 11.76 5.44 -1.69
N GLY A 30 10.46 5.43 -1.39
CA GLY A 30 9.40 5.20 -2.37
C GLY A 30 9.41 6.22 -3.50
N GLN A 31 9.43 5.72 -4.73
CA GLN A 31 9.41 6.52 -5.97
C GLN A 31 8.32 6.01 -6.91
N SER A 32 7.98 6.79 -7.95
CA SER A 32 6.85 6.50 -8.86
C SER A 32 6.89 5.09 -9.47
N LEU A 33 8.08 4.56 -9.77
CA LEU A 33 8.24 3.21 -10.30
C LEU A 33 7.85 2.13 -9.27
N ILE A 34 8.27 2.31 -8.01
CA ILE A 34 7.93 1.39 -6.92
C ILE A 34 6.43 1.50 -6.61
N MET A 35 5.89 2.72 -6.59
CA MET A 35 4.46 2.96 -6.41
C MET A 35 3.63 2.22 -7.47
N ALA A 36 4.00 2.32 -8.75
CA ALA A 36 3.30 1.63 -9.83
C ALA A 36 3.35 0.08 -9.66
N ARG A 37 4.47 -0.47 -9.18
CA ARG A 37 4.61 -1.89 -8.87
C ARG A 37 3.72 -2.33 -7.71
N ILE A 38 3.67 -1.53 -6.65
CA ILE A 38 2.78 -1.76 -5.50
C ILE A 38 1.31 -1.71 -5.95
N GLN A 39 0.94 -0.75 -6.81
CA GLN A 39 -0.41 -0.65 -7.36
C GLN A 39 -0.79 -1.89 -8.18
N ALA A 40 0.11 -2.38 -9.04
CA ALA A 40 -0.12 -3.63 -9.77
C ALA A 40 -0.31 -4.81 -8.81
N ALA A 41 0.53 -4.93 -7.76
CA ALA A 41 0.40 -5.96 -6.74
C ALA A 41 -0.92 -5.87 -5.96
N PHE A 42 -1.42 -4.67 -5.65
CA PHE A 42 -2.74 -4.52 -5.03
C PHE A 42 -3.86 -5.03 -5.94
N ILE A 43 -3.79 -4.80 -7.24
CA ILE A 43 -4.77 -5.31 -8.19
C ILE A 43 -4.68 -6.84 -8.28
N GLU A 44 -3.47 -7.39 -8.39
CA GLU A 44 -3.25 -8.84 -8.55
C GLU A 44 -3.55 -9.65 -7.27
N GLU A 45 -3.17 -9.14 -6.09
CA GLU A 45 -3.23 -9.89 -4.83
C GLU A 45 -4.45 -9.53 -3.98
N LEU A 46 -4.94 -8.29 -4.06
CA LEU A 46 -6.07 -7.79 -3.26
C LEU A 46 -7.31 -7.50 -4.11
N GLY A 47 -7.18 -7.44 -5.44
CA GLY A 47 -8.30 -7.10 -6.32
C GLY A 47 -8.73 -5.63 -6.25
N VAL A 48 -7.88 -4.75 -5.71
CA VAL A 48 -8.22 -3.34 -5.48
C VAL A 48 -7.32 -2.42 -6.28
N GLU A 49 -7.91 -1.42 -6.93
CA GLU A 49 -7.19 -0.37 -7.63
C GLU A 49 -7.04 0.86 -6.72
N VAL A 50 -5.80 1.18 -6.34
CA VAL A 50 -5.50 2.33 -5.49
C VAL A 50 -4.90 3.45 -6.35
N PRO A 51 -5.61 4.58 -6.56
CA PRO A 51 -5.08 5.67 -7.36
C PRO A 51 -3.88 6.35 -6.69
N ALA A 52 -2.99 6.93 -7.49
CA ALA A 52 -1.76 7.53 -6.99
C ALA A 52 -2.02 8.64 -5.94
N ASP A 53 -3.07 9.46 -6.14
CA ASP A 53 -3.48 10.49 -5.18
C ASP A 53 -3.74 9.92 -3.78
N GLN A 54 -4.28 8.69 -3.69
CA GLN A 54 -4.55 8.05 -2.40
C GLN A 54 -3.28 7.53 -1.74
N MET A 55 -2.27 7.13 -2.53
CA MET A 55 -0.95 6.81 -1.99
C MET A 55 -0.24 8.07 -1.45
N PHE A 56 -0.47 9.25 -2.02
CA PHE A 56 0.03 10.52 -1.47
C PHE A 56 -0.72 10.98 -0.23
N LEU A 57 -2.04 10.78 -0.17
CA LEU A 57 -2.87 11.13 0.99
C LEU A 57 -2.69 10.16 2.16
N ASN A 58 -2.41 8.89 1.86
CA ASN A 58 -2.26 7.82 2.83
C ASN A 58 -0.89 7.16 2.64
N PRO A 59 0.22 7.87 2.94
CA PRO A 59 1.56 7.41 2.60
C PRO A 59 2.09 6.33 3.54
N THR A 60 1.27 5.76 4.41
CA THR A 60 1.67 4.70 5.34
C THR A 60 0.88 3.42 5.10
N VAL A 61 1.44 2.29 5.50
CA VAL A 61 0.79 0.98 5.42
C VAL A 61 -0.55 0.98 6.17
N ALA A 62 -0.61 1.58 7.36
CA ALA A 62 -1.82 1.66 8.16
C ALA A 62 -2.92 2.48 7.47
N SER A 63 -2.57 3.67 6.95
CA SER A 63 -3.55 4.55 6.32
C SER A 63 -4.05 3.98 4.99
N ILE A 64 -3.17 3.40 4.16
CA ILE A 64 -3.59 2.81 2.89
C ILE A 64 -4.41 1.54 3.11
N ALA A 65 -4.09 0.73 4.12
CA ALA A 65 -4.87 -0.43 4.49
C ALA A 65 -6.28 -0.04 4.96
N ALA A 66 -6.39 0.98 5.81
CA ALA A 66 -7.69 1.51 6.24
C ALA A 66 -8.51 2.05 5.07
N TYR A 67 -7.86 2.71 4.10
CA TYR A 67 -8.51 3.16 2.87
C TYR A 67 -9.05 1.98 2.05
N ILE A 68 -8.24 0.94 1.83
CA ILE A 68 -8.66 -0.26 1.11
C ILE A 68 -9.81 -0.97 1.83
N GLU A 69 -9.73 -1.14 3.16
CA GLU A 69 -10.81 -1.72 3.96
C GLU A 69 -12.11 -0.91 3.83
N SER A 70 -12.03 0.42 3.78
CA SER A 70 -13.18 1.28 3.56
C SER A 70 -13.76 1.16 2.15
N MET A 71 -12.97 0.80 1.13
CA MET A 71 -13.46 0.57 -0.24
C MET A 71 -14.17 -0.77 -0.36
N ASP A 72 -13.59 -1.82 0.23
CA ASP A 72 -14.17 -3.17 0.23
C ASP A 72 -15.52 -3.18 0.95
N ALA A 73 -15.62 -2.49 2.10
CA ALA A 73 -16.87 -2.33 2.84
C ALA A 73 -17.98 -1.60 2.08
N VAL A 74 -17.65 -0.82 1.04
CA VAL A 74 -18.63 -0.13 0.18
C VAL A 74 -18.97 -0.95 -1.07
N ALA A 75 -18.11 -1.90 -1.45
CA ALA A 75 -18.30 -2.78 -2.58
C ALA A 75 -19.09 -4.07 -2.24
N GLN A 76 -19.25 -4.38 -0.94
CA GLN A 76 -20.11 -5.45 -0.41
C GLN A 76 -21.55 -5.00 -0.13
#